data_AF-W2TS17-F1
#
_entry.id   AF-W2TS17-F1
#
_cell.length_a   1.000
_cell.length_b   1.000
_cell.length_c   1.000
_cell.angle_alpha   90.00
_cell.angle_beta   90.00
_cell.angle_gamma   90.00
#
_symmetry.space_group_name_H-M   'P 1'
#
loop_
_entity.id
_entity.type
_entity.pdbx_description
1 polymer ?
#
loop_
_entity_poly.entity_id
_entity_poly.type
_entity_poly.pdbx_seq_one_letter_code
_entity_poly.pdbx_strand_id
1 'polypeptide(L)'
;MVCIAAKCTKECQSCNQCHYALEQMSALAQGEQTSGLCPKLEECVQDCLKAGDLPKIISCVADRCNVHCYDGDCPSCRALSRRMFTAICLQTGMTSLEHIKYTGTCPRLFNDLADEYVAVKRRVAA
;
A
#
# COMPACT_ATOMS: atom_id res chain seq x y z
N MET A 1 12.86 -7.88 7.17
CA MET A 1 12.17 -7.59 8.45
C MET A 1 11.13 -6.52 8.17
N VAL A 2 9.89 -6.74 8.60
CA VAL A 2 8.70 -5.94 8.26
C VAL A 2 8.71 -4.63 9.06
N CYS A 3 8.97 -3.50 8.39
CA CYS A 3 9.05 -2.17 9.01
C CYS A 3 7.71 -1.63 9.54
N ILE A 4 6.59 -2.32 9.35
CA ILE A 4 5.28 -1.85 9.82
C ILE A 4 5.11 -2.04 11.34
N ALA A 5 5.80 -3.02 11.94
CA ALA A 5 5.64 -3.33 13.37
C ALA A 5 6.57 -2.53 14.30
N ALA A 6 7.59 -1.85 13.77
CA ALA A 6 8.56 -1.13 14.57
C ALA A 6 8.30 0.38 14.48
N LYS A 7 7.80 0.98 15.57
CA LYS A 7 7.84 2.42 15.79
C LYS A 7 9.22 2.96 15.38
N CYS A 8 9.25 3.86 14.39
CA CYS A 8 10.36 4.76 14.03
C CYS A 8 11.77 4.36 14.52
N THR A 9 12.30 3.21 14.08
CA THR A 9 13.71 2.88 14.35
C THR A 9 14.63 3.59 13.34
N LYS A 10 15.93 3.68 13.63
CA LYS A 10 16.92 4.30 12.71
C LYS A 10 16.92 3.66 11.33
N GLU A 11 16.61 2.36 11.24
CA GLU A 11 16.50 1.63 9.98
C GLU A 11 15.29 2.07 9.15
N CYS A 12 14.22 2.54 9.79
CA CYS A 12 13.04 3.07 9.11
C CYS A 12 13.35 4.46 8.53
N GLN A 13 14.04 5.31 9.30
CA GLN A 13 14.47 6.64 8.86
C GLN A 13 15.49 6.60 7.72
N SER A 14 16.34 5.56 7.64
CA SER A 14 17.31 5.41 6.55
C SER A 14 16.73 4.88 5.25
N CYS A 15 15.46 4.42 5.24
CA CYS A 15 14.78 3.95 4.05
C CYS A 15 13.88 5.06 3.49
N ASN A 16 14.23 5.62 2.31
CA ASN A 16 13.46 6.71 1.68
C ASN A 16 11.95 6.41 1.57
N GLN A 17 11.57 5.16 1.31
CA GLN A 17 10.16 4.76 1.21
C GLN A 17 9.44 4.80 2.56
N CYS A 18 10.10 4.35 3.62
CA CYS A 18 9.53 4.37 4.95
C CYS A 18 9.54 5.77 5.55
N HIS A 19 10.62 6.54 5.32
CA HIS A 19 10.71 7.94 5.70
C HIS A 19 9.58 8.76 5.09
N TYR A 20 9.38 8.63 3.78
CA TYR A 20 8.28 9.28 3.09
C TYR A 20 6.92 8.89 3.69
N ALA A 21 6.67 7.59 3.93
CA ALA A 21 5.42 7.13 4.53
C ALA A 21 5.18 7.74 5.93
N LEU A 22 6.23 7.85 6.75
CA LEU A 22 6.17 8.48 8.07
C LEU A 22 5.85 9.99 7.98
N GLU A 23 6.51 10.70 7.06
CA GLU A 23 6.23 12.13 6.82
C GLU A 23 4.78 12.34 6.38
N GLN A 24 4.26 11.50 5.47
CA GLN A 24 2.88 11.62 5.03
C GLN A 24 1.88 11.33 6.15
N MET A 25 2.12 10.29 6.96
CA MET A 25 1.26 9.99 8.12
C MET A 25 1.26 11.13 9.14
N SER A 26 2.42 11.76 9.37
CA SER A 26 2.54 12.92 10.25
C SER A 26 1.76 14.12 9.70
N ALA A 27 1.96 14.46 8.42
CA ALA A 27 1.27 15.57 7.77
C ALA A 27 -0.26 15.37 7.82
N LEU A 28 -0.74 14.17 7.48
CA LEU A 28 -2.16 13.82 7.53
C LEU A 28 -2.74 13.94 8.95
N ALA A 29 -2.02 13.49 9.97
CA ALA A 29 -2.47 13.58 11.37
C ALA A 29 -2.51 15.02 11.89
N GLN A 30 -1.66 15.89 11.36
CA GLN A 30 -1.56 17.31 11.72
C GLN A 30 -2.44 18.22 10.84
N GLY A 31 -3.09 17.65 9.81
CA GLY A 31 -3.86 18.42 8.84
C GLY A 31 -2.98 19.29 7.92
N GLU A 32 -1.70 18.97 7.81
CA GLU A 32 -0.74 19.65 6.95
C GLU A 32 -0.78 19.10 5.52
N GLN A 33 -0.21 19.87 4.59
CA GLN A 33 -0.10 19.46 3.21
C GLN A 33 0.89 18.30 3.06
N THR A 34 0.45 17.25 2.38
CA THR A 34 1.29 16.11 2.00
C THR A 34 2.31 16.52 0.92
N SER A 35 3.35 15.71 0.73
CA SER A 35 4.43 16.09 -0.20
C SER A 35 4.06 15.93 -1.67
N GLY A 36 2.88 15.37 -1.99
CA GLY A 36 2.36 15.29 -3.36
C GLY A 36 2.97 14.20 -4.22
N LEU A 37 3.71 13.24 -3.64
CA LEU A 37 4.33 12.15 -4.43
C LEU A 37 3.33 11.08 -4.85
N CYS A 38 2.18 11.01 -4.17
CA CYS A 38 1.11 10.05 -4.45
C CYS A 38 -0.24 10.77 -4.42
N PRO A 39 -0.52 11.67 -5.38
CA PRO A 39 -1.58 12.67 -5.25
C PRO A 39 -2.98 12.06 -5.13
N LYS A 40 -3.33 11.04 -5.91
CA LYS A 40 -4.67 10.41 -5.80
C LYS A 40 -4.82 9.63 -4.51
N LEU A 41 -3.75 8.96 -4.06
CA LEU A 41 -3.76 8.25 -2.79
C LEU A 41 -3.92 9.23 -1.61
N GLU A 42 -3.13 10.30 -1.61
CA GLU A 42 -3.13 11.33 -0.57
C GLU A 42 -4.50 12.04 -0.51
N GLU A 43 -5.05 12.46 -1.65
CA GLU A 43 -6.37 13.10 -1.74
C GLU A 43 -7.49 12.17 -1.25
N CYS A 44 -7.49 10.90 -1.69
CA CYS A 44 -8.48 9.92 -1.24
C CYS A 44 -8.44 9.71 0.28
N VAL A 45 -7.24 9.62 0.86
CA VAL A 45 -7.09 9.46 2.31
C VAL A 45 -7.57 10.71 3.05
N GLN A 46 -7.25 11.91 2.56
CA GLN A 46 -7.78 13.16 3.14
C GLN A 46 -9.31 13.21 3.12
N ASP A 47 -9.94 12.74 2.05
CA ASP A 47 -11.40 12.61 2.00
C ASP A 47 -11.95 11.59 2.99
N CYS A 48 -11.26 10.45 3.16
CA CYS A 48 -11.65 9.44 4.14
C CYS A 48 -11.53 9.95 5.59
N LEU A 49 -10.57 10.82 5.89
CA LEU A 49 -10.44 11.43 7.23
C LEU A 49 -11.68 12.24 7.64
N LYS A 50 -12.46 12.75 6.67
CA LYS A 50 -13.72 13.46 6.91
C LYS A 50 -14.84 12.53 7.43
N ALA A 51 -14.68 11.21 7.36
CA ALA A 51 -15.69 10.24 7.83
C ALA A 51 -15.85 10.21 9.38
N GLY A 52 -14.95 10.87 10.12
CA GLY A 52 -15.08 11.13 11.55
C GLY A 52 -14.38 10.10 12.43
N ASP A 53 -14.97 8.92 12.61
CA ASP A 53 -14.43 7.91 13.53
C ASP A 53 -13.42 6.96 12.88
N LEU A 54 -12.45 6.50 13.67
CA LEU A 54 -11.33 5.69 13.21
C LEU A 54 -11.75 4.40 12.46
N PRO A 55 -12.76 3.63 12.91
CA PRO A 55 -13.26 2.48 12.15
C PRO A 55 -13.75 2.84 10.75
N LYS A 56 -14.52 3.92 10.61
CA LYS A 56 -15.00 4.39 9.30
C LYS A 56 -13.86 4.88 8.43
N ILE A 57 -12.87 5.57 9.00
CA ILE A 57 -11.68 6.02 8.28
C ILE A 57 -10.93 4.80 7.72
N ILE A 58 -10.67 3.78 8.54
CA ILE A 58 -9.96 2.57 8.12
C ILE A 58 -10.72 1.84 7.02
N SER A 59 -12.05 1.66 7.18
CA SER A 59 -12.88 1.03 6.14
C SER A 59 -12.82 1.83 4.84
N CYS A 60 -12.99 3.15 4.91
CA CYS A 60 -12.95 4.02 3.74
C CYS A 60 -11.63 3.91 2.98
N VAL A 61 -10.49 3.97 3.69
CA VAL A 61 -9.16 3.85 3.07
C VAL A 61 -8.98 2.47 2.43
N ALA A 62 -9.38 1.40 3.14
CA ALA A 62 -9.26 0.03 2.65
C ALA A 62 -10.10 -0.22 1.39
N ASP A 63 -11.32 0.31 1.37
CA ASP A 63 -12.29 0.09 0.30
C ASP A 63 -11.99 0.92 -0.95
N ARG A 64 -11.55 2.17 -0.76
CA ARG A 64 -11.48 3.19 -1.81
C ARG A 64 -10.06 3.54 -2.23
N CYS A 65 -9.14 3.73 -1.28
CA CYS A 65 -7.87 4.40 -1.57
C CYS A 65 -6.75 3.44 -1.95
N ASN A 66 -6.77 2.19 -1.48
CA ASN A 66 -5.74 1.20 -1.76
C ASN A 66 -5.46 0.98 -3.26
N VAL A 67 -6.44 1.20 -4.13
CA VAL A 67 -6.26 1.09 -5.59
C VAL A 67 -5.20 2.05 -6.13
N HIS A 68 -5.07 3.25 -5.54
CA HIS A 68 -4.10 4.26 -5.95
C HIS A 68 -2.65 3.89 -5.57
N CYS A 69 -2.47 2.93 -4.66
CA CYS A 69 -1.15 2.34 -4.43
C CYS A 69 -0.67 1.52 -5.64
N TYR A 70 -1.58 0.99 -6.46
CA TYR A 70 -1.28 -0.01 -7.48
C TYR A 70 -1.57 0.45 -8.91
N ASP A 71 -2.43 1.45 -9.11
CA ASP A 71 -2.90 1.93 -10.41
C ASP A 71 -1.87 2.79 -11.20
N GLY A 72 -0.68 2.97 -10.63
CA GLY A 72 0.42 3.74 -11.18
C GLY A 72 0.61 5.12 -10.53
N ASP A 73 -0.32 5.58 -9.68
CA ASP A 73 -0.23 6.88 -9.02
C ASP A 73 0.93 6.97 -8.02
N CYS A 74 1.18 5.89 -7.26
CA CYS A 74 2.14 5.91 -6.17
C CYS A 74 3.23 4.82 -6.30
N PRO A 75 4.31 5.06 -7.07
CA PRO A 75 5.40 4.08 -7.25
C PRO A 75 6.06 3.65 -5.93
N SER A 76 6.18 4.57 -4.97
CA SER A 76 6.73 4.31 -3.64
C SER A 76 5.89 3.29 -2.86
N CYS A 77 4.56 3.45 -2.85
CA CYS A 77 3.64 2.52 -2.18
C CYS A 77 3.65 1.13 -2.87
N ARG A 78 3.60 1.10 -4.21
CA ARG A 78 3.67 -0.17 -4.97
C ARG A 78 4.96 -0.91 -4.66
N ALA A 79 6.10 -0.21 -4.63
CA ALA A 79 7.40 -0.82 -4.36
C ALA A 79 7.53 -1.35 -2.92
N LEU A 80 7.01 -0.61 -1.94
CA LEU A 80 7.01 -1.06 -0.54
C LEU A 80 6.13 -2.30 -0.36
N SER A 81 4.91 -2.27 -0.91
CA SER A 81 3.97 -3.40 -0.91
C SER A 81 4.59 -4.64 -1.56
N ARG A 82 5.25 -4.47 -2.71
CA ARG A 82 5.94 -5.56 -3.41
C ARG A 82 7.02 -6.19 -2.55
N ARG A 83 7.83 -5.38 -1.85
CA ARG A 83 8.90 -5.86 -0.96
C ARG A 83 8.33 -6.70 0.17
N MET A 84 7.28 -6.22 0.83
CA MET A 84 6.62 -6.94 1.93
C MET A 84 5.97 -8.23 1.46
N PHE A 85 5.19 -8.17 0.38
CA PHE A 85 4.58 -9.35 -0.23
C PHE A 85 5.63 -10.39 -0.61
N THR A 86 6.71 -9.97 -1.28
CA THR A 86 7.79 -10.88 -1.70
C THR A 86 8.39 -11.61 -0.51
N ALA A 87 8.67 -10.91 0.59
CA ALA A 87 9.21 -11.54 1.79
C ALA A 87 8.26 -12.60 2.37
N ILE A 88 6.97 -12.27 2.49
CA ILE A 88 5.95 -13.20 3.02
C ILE A 88 5.75 -14.39 2.07
N CYS A 89 5.65 -14.13 0.77
CA CYS A 89 5.47 -15.14 -0.26
C CYS A 89 6.60 -16.18 -0.24
N LEU A 90 7.85 -15.73 -0.09
CA LEU A 90 9.01 -16.61 0.03
C LEU A 90 9.00 -17.40 1.34
N GLN A 91 8.71 -16.74 2.47
CA GLN A 91 8.67 -17.38 3.79
C GLN A 91 7.60 -18.46 3.91
N THR A 92 6.48 -18.29 3.21
CA THR A 92 5.32 -19.19 3.28
C THR A 92 5.28 -20.20 2.14
N GLY A 93 6.20 -20.14 1.18
CA GLY A 93 6.16 -20.98 -0.02
C GLY A 93 4.89 -20.74 -0.85
N MET A 94 4.39 -19.51 -0.85
CA MET A 94 3.04 -19.16 -1.34
C MET A 94 2.78 -19.61 -2.79
N THR A 95 3.78 -19.55 -3.68
CA THR A 95 3.65 -19.97 -5.08
C THR A 95 3.31 -21.46 -5.24
N SER A 96 3.64 -22.28 -4.23
CA SER A 96 3.43 -23.74 -4.23
C SER A 96 2.16 -24.16 -3.51
N LEU A 97 1.39 -23.23 -2.93
CA LEU A 97 0.13 -23.55 -2.25
C LEU A 97 -0.90 -24.09 -3.25
N GLU A 98 -1.66 -25.11 -2.83
CA GLU A 98 -2.61 -25.84 -3.68
C GLU A 98 -3.61 -24.93 -4.42
N HIS A 99 -4.08 -23.86 -3.77
CA HIS A 99 -5.06 -22.92 -4.29
C HIS A 99 -4.44 -21.74 -5.08
N ILE A 100 -3.11 -21.67 -5.17
CA ILE A 100 -2.38 -20.63 -5.90
C ILE A 100 -1.68 -21.22 -7.12
N LYS A 101 -0.94 -22.33 -6.95
CA LYS A 101 -0.19 -23.07 -7.99
C LYS A 101 0.35 -22.15 -9.10
N TYR A 102 1.27 -21.27 -8.73
CA TYR A 102 1.81 -20.25 -9.63
C TYR A 102 3.23 -20.61 -10.08
N THR A 103 3.49 -20.56 -11.39
CA THR A 103 4.77 -21.00 -11.99
C THR A 103 5.85 -19.92 -12.06
N GLY A 104 5.53 -18.68 -11.68
CA GLY A 104 6.47 -17.56 -11.66
C GLY A 104 7.11 -17.29 -10.30
N THR A 105 7.77 -16.13 -10.17
CA THR A 105 8.43 -15.71 -8.93
C THR A 105 7.50 -14.89 -8.03
N CYS A 106 7.77 -14.83 -6.73
CA CYS A 106 6.99 -14.02 -5.77
C CYS A 106 6.83 -12.54 -6.18
N PRO A 107 7.86 -11.82 -6.68
CA PRO A 107 7.68 -10.47 -7.19
C PRO A 107 6.76 -10.38 -8.41
N ARG A 108 6.77 -11.42 -9.27
CA ARG A 108 5.91 -11.47 -10.45
C ARG A 108 4.45 -11.76 -10.05
N LEU A 109 4.24 -12.69 -9.12
CA LEU A 109 2.94 -12.96 -8.52
C LEU A 109 2.33 -11.67 -7.93
N PHE A 110 3.13 -10.86 -7.21
CA PHE A 110 2.68 -9.56 -6.73
C PHE A 110 2.20 -8.64 -7.86
N ASN A 111 2.99 -8.52 -8.94
CA ASN A 111 2.64 -7.62 -10.05
C ASN A 111 1.33 -8.07 -10.71
N ASP A 112 1.20 -9.37 -10.99
CA ASP A 112 0.01 -9.94 -11.62
C ASP A 112 -1.24 -9.71 -10.73
N LEU A 113 -1.14 -9.95 -9.42
CA LEU A 113 -2.21 -9.70 -8.46
C LEU A 113 -2.58 -8.20 -8.35
N ALA A 114 -1.57 -7.33 -8.31
CA ALA A 114 -1.79 -5.89 -8.22
C ALA A 114 -2.47 -5.35 -9.48
N ASP A 115 -2.07 -5.82 -10.66
CA ASP A 115 -2.65 -5.40 -11.93
C ASP A 115 -4.10 -5.91 -12.08
N GLU A 116 -4.40 -7.15 -11.68
CA GLU A 116 -5.77 -7.66 -11.65
C GLU A 116 -6.64 -6.92 -10.62
N TYR A 117 -6.11 -6.61 -9.43
CA TYR A 117 -6.81 -5.83 -8.41
C TYR A 117 -7.26 -4.46 -8.95
N VAL A 118 -6.37 -3.75 -9.64
CA VAL A 118 -6.70 -2.47 -10.29
C VAL A 118 -7.75 -2.67 -11.39
N ALA A 119 -7.61 -3.72 -12.22
CA ALA A 119 -8.56 -4.01 -13.28
C ALA A 119 -9.97 -4.27 -12.73
N VAL A 120 -10.10 -5.07 -11.67
CA VAL A 120 -11.39 -5.34 -11.00
C VAL A 120 -11.98 -4.07 -10.42
N LYS A 121 -11.20 -3.24 -9.71
CA LYS A 121 -11.69 -1.99 -9.13
C LYS A 121 -12.18 -1.00 -10.20
N ARG A 122 -11.51 -0.95 -11.36
CA ARG A 122 -11.96 -0.11 -12.50
C ARG A 122 -13.27 -0.61 -13.10
N ARG A 123 -13.48 -1.93 -13.21
CA ARG A 123 -14.75 -2.50 -13.73
C ARG A 123 -15.93 -2.22 -12.81
N VAL A 124 -15.72 -2.21 -11.50
CA VAL A 124 -16.79 -1.94 -10.50
C VAL A 124 -17.16 -0.46 -10.41
N ALA A 125 -16.22 0.43 -10.75
CA ALA A 125 -16.44 1.88 -10.72
C ALA A 125 -17.02 2.46 -12.03
N ALA A 126 -17.09 1.67 -13.10
CA ALA A 126 -17.64 2.03 -14.41
C ALA A 126 -19.11 1.60 -14.53
#